data_AF-A0A9E3DPK2-F1
#
_entry.id   AF-A0A9E3DPK2-F1
#
_cell.length_a   1.000
_cell.length_b   1.000
_cell.length_c   1.000
_cell.angle_alpha   90.00
_cell.angle_beta   90.00
_cell.angle_gamma   90.00
#
_symmetry.space_group_name_H-M   'P 1'
#
loop_
_entity.id
_entity.type
_entity.pdbx_description
1 polymer ?
#
loop_
_entity_poly.entity_id
_entity_poly.type
_entity_poly.pdbx_seq_one_letter_code
_entity_poly.pdbx_strand_id
1 'polypeptide(L)'
;MSSGNLTGGRPAVTAAEADEAFQRQLLVIDGDAHRDLSRPHGSSTMLRIDPRGDIRLVRSGVQDALSDPDHYLDDALRRGRAALGDPGR
;
A
#
# COMPACT_ATOMS: atom_id res chain seq x y z
N MET A 1 0.21 1.76 12.67
CA MET A 1 -0.95 0.97 12.22
C MET A 1 -0.51 0.04 11.10
N SER A 2 -1.04 -1.18 11.05
CA SER A 2 -0.87 -2.15 9.95
C SER A 2 -2.15 -2.23 9.11
N SER A 3 -2.15 -3.01 8.03
CA SER A 3 -3.38 -3.29 7.27
C SER A 3 -4.38 -4.10 8.10
N GLY A 4 -5.68 -3.85 7.88
CA GLY A 4 -6.78 -4.57 8.54
C GLY A 4 -7.07 -5.90 7.86
N ASN A 5 -6.29 -6.93 8.18
CA ASN A 5 -6.51 -8.31 7.73
C ASN A 5 -5.87 -9.34 8.64
N LEU A 6 -6.32 -10.58 8.53
CA LEU A 6 -5.60 -11.73 9.06
C LEU A 6 -4.25 -11.91 8.35
N THR A 7 -3.28 -12.48 9.06
CA THR A 7 -1.96 -12.81 8.50
C THR A 7 -2.11 -13.67 7.24
N GLY A 8 -1.47 -13.26 6.15
CA GLY A 8 -1.56 -13.92 4.85
C GLY A 8 -2.84 -13.65 4.05
N GLY A 9 -3.85 -13.03 4.67
CA GLY A 9 -5.10 -12.64 4.02
C GLY A 9 -4.98 -11.35 3.18
N ARG A 10 -5.95 -11.14 2.29
CA ARG A 10 -6.10 -9.87 1.56
C ARG A 10 -6.48 -8.76 2.55
N PRO A 11 -5.83 -7.59 2.50
CA PRO A 11 -6.26 -6.40 3.23
C PRO A 11 -7.72 -6.03 2.95
N ALA A 12 -8.50 -5.83 4.01
CA ALA A 12 -9.85 -5.29 3.88
C ALA A 12 -9.79 -3.84 3.42
N VAL A 13 -10.65 -3.50 2.46
CA VAL A 13 -10.81 -2.16 1.91
C VAL A 13 -12.04 -1.50 2.49
N THR A 14 -13.10 -2.22 2.87
CA THR A 14 -14.33 -1.65 3.49
C THR A 14 -14.47 -2.07 4.96
N ALA A 15 -15.33 -1.36 5.71
CA ALA A 15 -15.66 -1.74 7.09
C ALA A 15 -16.34 -3.10 7.14
N ALA A 16 -17.23 -3.39 6.17
CA ALA A 16 -17.87 -4.69 6.05
C ALA A 16 -16.88 -5.82 5.76
N GLU A 17 -15.93 -5.61 4.84
CA GLU A 17 -14.85 -6.58 4.57
C GLU A 17 -13.98 -6.81 5.81
N ALA A 18 -13.73 -5.77 6.61
CA ALA A 18 -12.96 -5.90 7.84
C ALA A 18 -13.73 -6.70 8.90
N ASP A 19 -15.02 -6.41 9.11
CA ASP A 19 -15.87 -7.14 10.06
C ASP A 19 -15.94 -8.63 9.70
N GLU A 20 -16.09 -8.94 8.41
CA GLU A 20 -16.06 -10.31 7.89
C GLU A 20 -14.69 -10.98 8.10
N ALA A 21 -13.61 -10.31 7.69
CA ALA A 21 -12.25 -10.85 7.78
C ALA A 21 -11.84 -11.16 9.24
N PHE A 22 -12.31 -10.35 10.19
CA PHE A 22 -12.06 -10.56 11.62
C PHE A 22 -13.16 -11.37 12.32
N GLN A 23 -14.09 -11.97 11.56
CA GLN A 23 -15.17 -12.79 12.08
C GLN A 23 -15.97 -12.09 13.19
N ARG A 24 -16.10 -10.76 13.09
CA ARG A 24 -16.83 -9.92 14.05
C ARG A 24 -16.27 -9.97 15.48
N GLN A 25 -15.00 -10.37 15.62
CA GLN A 25 -14.32 -10.49 16.91
C GLN A 25 -13.64 -9.19 17.36
N LEU A 26 -13.48 -8.22 16.45
CA LEU A 26 -12.83 -6.94 16.71
C LEU A 26 -13.81 -5.78 16.51
N LEU A 27 -13.61 -4.70 17.26
CA LEU A 27 -14.28 -3.45 17.00
C LEU A 27 -13.78 -2.87 15.66
N VAL A 28 -14.71 -2.66 14.73
CA VAL A 28 -14.45 -1.99 13.45
C VAL A 28 -15.06 -0.58 13.50
N ILE A 29 -14.24 0.43 13.20
CA ILE A 29 -14.72 1.80 13.03
C ILE A 29 -15.15 1.95 11.57
N ASP A 30 -16.45 2.16 11.34
CA ASP A 30 -17.00 2.39 10.00
C ASP A 30 -16.83 3.86 9.58
N GLY A 31 -15.97 4.07 8.58
CA GLY A 31 -15.76 5.35 7.93
C GLY A 31 -16.08 5.33 6.44
N ASP A 32 -16.79 4.31 5.96
CA ASP A 32 -16.98 4.09 4.52
C ASP A 32 -17.73 5.23 3.84
N ALA A 33 -18.68 5.84 4.55
CA ALA A 33 -19.44 6.99 4.07
C ALA A 33 -18.59 8.26 3.84
N HIS A 34 -17.37 8.34 4.40
CA HIS A 34 -16.48 9.49 4.27
C HIS A 34 -15.42 9.33 3.17
N ARG A 35 -15.47 8.25 2.38
CA ARG A 35 -14.52 8.01 1.29
C ARG A 35 -14.82 8.88 0.07
N ASP A 36 -13.76 9.31 -0.61
CA ASP A 36 -13.87 9.90 -1.94
C ASP A 36 -13.94 8.80 -3.00
N LEU A 37 -15.15 8.31 -3.28
CA LEU A 37 -15.40 7.21 -4.21
C LEU A 37 -14.93 7.46 -5.66
N SER A 38 -14.54 8.69 -6.00
CA SER A 38 -13.94 9.00 -7.31
C SER A 38 -12.49 8.52 -7.43
N ARG A 39 -11.85 8.13 -6.31
CA ARG A 39 -10.47 7.66 -6.26
C ARG A 39 -10.41 6.17 -5.92
N PRO A 40 -9.41 5.44 -6.44
CA PRO A 40 -9.20 4.05 -6.04
C PRO A 40 -8.80 3.99 -4.56
N HIS A 41 -9.31 2.98 -3.87
CA HIS A 41 -8.98 2.68 -2.48
C HIS A 41 -8.46 1.25 -2.38
N GLY A 42 -7.49 1.05 -1.50
CA GLY A 42 -6.90 -0.26 -1.31
C GLY A 42 -5.67 -0.19 -0.42
N SER A 43 -5.01 -1.34 -0.28
CA SER A 43 -3.75 -1.39 0.42
C SER A 43 -2.64 -0.69 -0.33
N SER A 44 -1.72 -0.07 0.41
CA SER A 44 -0.55 0.58 -0.18
C SER A 44 0.44 -0.41 -0.79
N THR A 45 1.07 0.00 -1.88
CA THR A 45 2.31 -0.57 -2.41
C THR A 45 3.39 -0.45 -1.34
N MET A 46 4.11 -1.54 -1.09
CA MET A 46 5.21 -1.59 -0.12
C MET A 46 6.52 -1.84 -0.84
N LEU A 47 7.50 -0.98 -0.57
CA LEU A 47 8.88 -1.11 -1.04
C LEU A 47 9.79 -1.39 0.15
N ARG A 48 10.76 -2.27 -0.03
CA ARG A 48 11.86 -2.47 0.91
C ARG A 48 13.08 -1.74 0.36
N ILE A 49 13.68 -0.89 1.19
CA ILE A 49 14.96 -0.25 0.93
C ILE A 49 15.96 -0.90 1.86
N ASP A 50 17.03 -1.48 1.33
CA ASP A 50 18.11 -2.03 2.14
C ASP A 50 19.17 -0.95 2.49
N PRO A 51 20.10 -1.24 3.42
CA PRO A 51 21.13 -0.28 3.82
C PRO A 51 22.10 0.15 2.70
N ARG A 52 22.16 -0.59 1.59
CA ARG A 52 22.97 -0.23 0.40
C ARG A 52 22.19 0.64 -0.58
N GLY A 53 20.91 0.92 -0.29
CA GLY A 53 20.02 1.67 -1.16
C GLY A 53 19.33 0.80 -2.21
N ASP A 54 19.42 -0.53 -2.14
CA ASP A 54 18.66 -1.40 -3.05
C ASP A 54 17.18 -1.34 -2.69
N ILE A 55 16.36 -0.98 -3.66
CA ILE A 55 14.91 -0.90 -3.51
C ILE A 55 14.27 -2.11 -4.19
N ARG A 56 13.38 -2.80 -3.49
CA ARG A 56 12.62 -3.95 -4.01
C ARG A 56 11.15 -3.83 -3.69
N LEU A 57 10.31 -4.20 -4.65
CA LEU A 57 8.86 -4.33 -4.43
C LEU A 57 8.59 -5.51 -3.49
N VAL A 58 7.88 -5.24 -2.38
CA VAL A 58 7.42 -6.26 -1.42
C VAL A 58 5.98 -6.65 -1.73
N ARG A 59 5.16 -5.66 -2.09
CA ARG A 59 3.73 -5.87 -2.39
C ARG A 59 3.23 -4.76 -3.30
N SER A 60 2.60 -5.12 -4.41
CA SER A 60 1.79 -4.21 -5.25
C SER A 60 0.52 -3.76 -4.53
N GLY A 61 0.07 -2.54 -4.79
CA GLY A 61 -1.06 -1.93 -4.09
C GLY A 61 -1.82 -0.93 -4.94
N VAL A 62 -2.65 -0.13 -4.27
CA VAL A 62 -3.59 0.82 -4.90
C VAL A 62 -2.90 1.86 -5.80
N GLN A 63 -1.61 2.12 -5.59
CA GLN A 63 -0.83 3.05 -6.41
C GLN A 63 -0.62 2.57 -7.84
N ASP A 64 -0.73 1.27 -8.10
CA ASP A 64 -0.66 0.71 -9.45
C ASP A 64 -1.90 1.11 -10.26
N ALA A 65 -3.02 1.40 -9.60
CA ALA A 65 -4.24 1.92 -10.25
C ALA A 65 -4.24 3.45 -10.44
N LEU A 66 -3.29 4.16 -9.80
CA LEU A 66 -3.15 5.63 -9.86
C LEU A 66 -2.10 6.09 -10.88
N SER A 67 -1.27 5.15 -11.33
CA SER A 67 -0.18 5.36 -12.26
C SER A 67 -0.42 4.46 -13.47
N ASP A 68 0.33 4.62 -14.55
CA ASP A 68 0.47 3.50 -15.47
C ASP A 68 1.04 2.31 -14.67
N PRO A 69 0.31 1.18 -14.53
CA PRO A 69 0.72 0.07 -13.66
C PRO A 69 2.13 -0.43 -13.96
N ASP A 70 2.56 -0.30 -15.22
CA ASP A 70 3.88 -0.71 -15.69
C ASP A 70 4.99 0.27 -15.25
N HIS A 71 4.65 1.44 -14.72
CA HIS A 71 5.60 2.53 -14.44
C HIS A 71 5.59 3.07 -13.01
N TYR A 72 4.67 2.69 -12.11
CA TYR A 72 4.68 3.21 -10.73
C TYR A 72 5.99 2.87 -10.02
N LEU A 73 6.43 1.61 -10.10
CA LEU A 73 7.66 1.17 -9.47
C LEU A 73 8.85 1.93 -10.05
N ASP A 74 8.94 2.05 -11.37
CA ASP A 74 10.02 2.77 -12.04
C ASP A 74 10.07 4.24 -11.65
N ASP A 75 8.92 4.91 -11.58
CA ASP A 75 8.83 6.31 -11.13
C ASP A 75 9.22 6.44 -9.65
N ALA A 76 8.74 5.55 -8.79
CA ALA A 76 9.07 5.53 -7.37
C ALA A 76 10.58 5.27 -7.15
N LEU A 77 11.17 4.35 -7.91
CA LEU A 77 12.60 4.07 -7.91
C LEU A 77 13.41 5.28 -8.36
N ARG A 78 13.01 5.91 -9.47
CA ARG A 78 13.66 7.11 -10.01
C ARG A 78 13.67 8.25 -8.98
N ARG A 79 12.52 8.54 -8.36
CA ARG A 79 12.39 9.57 -7.33
C ARG A 79 13.15 9.22 -6.06
N GLY A 80 13.11 7.95 -5.64
CA GLY A 80 13.83 7.45 -4.47
C GLY A 80 15.34 7.63 -4.61
N ARG A 81 15.91 7.26 -5.76
CA ARG A 81 17.33 7.47 -6.08
C ARG A 81 17.71 8.96 -6.10
N ALA A 82 16.87 9.80 -6.70
CA ALA A 82 17.10 11.24 -6.71
C ALA A 82 17.06 11.87 -5.30
N ALA A 83 16.19 11.38 -4.42
CA ALA A 83 16.02 11.89 -3.06
C ALA A 83 17.09 11.40 -2.07
N LEU A 84 17.60 10.19 -2.25
CA LEU A 84 18.64 9.62 -1.40
C LEU A 84 20.03 10.24 -1.65
N GLY A 85 20.20 10.99 -2.75
CA GLY A 85 21.50 11.40 -3.23
C GLY A 85 22.30 10.20 -3.73
N ASP A 86 23.10 10.37 -4.76
CA ASP A 86 24.03 9.34 -5.20
C ASP A 86 24.95 8.95 -4.03
N PRO A 87 24.90 7.72 -3.47
CA PRO A 87 25.85 7.29 -2.44
C PRO A 87 27.26 7.07 -3.03
N GLY A 88 27.45 7.29 -4.33
CA GLY A 88 28.69 7.10 -5.07
C GLY A 88 29.45 8.39 -5.39
N ARG A 89 29.89 9.12 -4.36
CA ARG A 89 31.15 9.90 -4.41
C ARG A 89 31.92 9.74 -3.11
#